data_AF-A0A2G1BT67-F1
#
_entry.id   AF-A0A2G1BT67-F1
#
_cell.length_a   1.000
_cell.length_b   1.000
_cell.length_c   1.000
_cell.angle_alpha   90.00
_cell.angle_beta   90.00
_cell.angle_gamma   90.00
#
_symmetry.space_group_name_H-M   'P 1'
#
loop_
_entity.id
_entity.type
_entity.pdbx_description
1 polymer ?
#
loop_
_entity_poly.entity_id
_entity_poly.type
_entity_poly.pdbx_seq_one_letter_code
_entity_poly.pdbx_strand_id
1 'polypeptide(L)'
;MGGFFLLIIIIIIIGGFKFPNEITTVSFIIPSIIALFGFLFYVAYYFTMPLKENIFNREDGIITFSGFMWYENITMPIEKIIFTMSGPGSLQGGGAFRLLIERPDKLYTKYDCSIGGENCYQDLSFILWYMDKNRPLPSGDAFDAYREQDFERRKAAGFPKPLFPSHFDTPEATPEQQAERKRIGGW
;
A
#
# COMPACT_ATOMS: atom_id res chain seq x y z
N MET A 1 -16.86 0.42 6.92
CA MET A 1 -17.23 0.29 8.34
C MET A 1 -18.50 1.05 8.73
N GLY A 2 -18.75 2.29 8.24
CA GLY A 2 -20.00 3.02 8.57
C GLY A 2 -21.30 2.25 8.31
N GLY A 3 -21.42 1.57 7.16
CA GLY A 3 -22.60 0.74 6.86
C GLY A 3 -22.81 -0.46 7.81
N PHE A 4 -21.75 -0.98 8.42
CA PHE A 4 -21.83 -2.05 9.41
C PHE A 4 -22.48 -1.57 10.71
N PHE A 5 -22.10 -0.38 11.19
CA PHE A 5 -22.73 0.23 12.37
C PHE A 5 -24.21 0.57 12.11
N LEU A 6 -24.55 1.03 10.90
CA LEU A 6 -25.94 1.25 10.52
C LEU A 6 -26.77 -0.05 10.56
N LEU A 7 -26.22 -1.15 10.05
CA LEU A 7 -26.86 -2.47 10.09
C LEU A 7 -27.07 -2.96 11.54
N ILE A 8 -26.09 -2.76 12.42
CA ILE A 8 -26.22 -3.08 13.85
C ILE A 8 -27.37 -2.28 14.49
N ILE A 9 -27.46 -0.98 14.21
CA ILE A 9 -28.54 -0.13 14.73
C ILE A 9 -29.91 -0.68 14.28
N ILE A 10 -30.06 -1.04 13.01
CA ILE A 10 -31.30 -1.61 12.48
C ILE A 10 -31.67 -2.93 13.20
N ILE A 11 -30.71 -3.82 13.39
CA ILE A 11 -30.91 -5.10 14.09
C ILE A 11 -31.36 -4.87 15.53
N ILE A 12 -30.73 -3.93 16.23
CA ILE A 12 -31.08 -3.62 17.62
C ILE A 12 -32.48 -3.03 17.73
N ILE A 13 -32.86 -2.13 16.82
CA ILE A 13 -34.21 -1.56 16.78
C ILE A 13 -35.25 -2.67 16.58
N ILE A 14 -35.06 -3.55 15.58
CA ILE A 14 -35.98 -4.66 15.29
C ILE A 14 -36.06 -5.63 16.48
N GLY A 15 -34.93 -5.94 17.12
CA GLY A 15 -34.87 -6.83 18.28
C GLY A 15 -35.59 -6.25 19.51
N GLY A 16 -35.38 -4.97 19.79
CA GLY A 16 -36.03 -4.27 20.91
C GLY A 16 -37.56 -4.17 20.75
N PHE A 17 -38.06 -4.01 19.51
CA PHE A 17 -39.50 -4.04 19.24
C PHE A 17 -40.13 -5.43 19.40
N LYS A 18 -39.39 -6.50 19.11
CA LYS A 18 -39.91 -7.88 19.16
C LYS A 18 -39.90 -8.50 20.57
N PHE A 19 -39.03 -8.05 21.47
CA PHE A 19 -38.88 -8.59 22.82
C PHE A 19 -38.95 -7.48 23.89
N PRO A 20 -40.13 -6.88 24.11
CA PRO A 20 -40.28 -5.78 25.07
C PRO A 20 -40.29 -6.31 26.50
N ASN A 21 -39.16 -6.26 27.19
CA ASN A 21 -39.05 -6.43 28.64
C ASN A 21 -38.04 -5.42 29.20
N GLU A 22 -38.14 -5.04 30.48
CA GLU A 22 -37.30 -3.96 31.04
C GLU A 22 -35.80 -4.30 30.97
N ILE A 23 -35.44 -5.56 31.22
CA ILE A 23 -34.05 -6.04 31.18
C ILE A 23 -33.49 -6.05 29.75
N THR A 24 -34.29 -6.43 28.74
CA THR A 24 -33.85 -6.38 27.34
C THR A 24 -33.75 -4.96 26.83
N THR A 25 -34.64 -4.07 27.27
CA THR A 25 -34.62 -2.64 26.88
C THR A 25 -33.30 -1.99 27.30
N VAL A 26 -32.84 -2.17 28.54
CA VAL A 26 -31.54 -1.65 29.00
C VAL A 26 -30.37 -2.29 28.24
N SER A 27 -30.48 -3.59 27.95
CA SER A 27 -29.45 -4.35 27.23
C SER A 27 -29.28 -3.94 25.77
N PHE A 28 -30.30 -3.33 25.14
CA PHE A 28 -30.24 -2.79 23.78
C PHE A 28 -29.82 -1.31 23.72
N ILE A 29 -29.98 -0.54 24.81
CA ILE A 29 -29.63 0.90 24.83
C ILE A 29 -28.11 1.12 24.71
N ILE A 30 -27.31 0.44 25.54
CA ILE A 30 -25.85 0.66 25.55
C ILE A 30 -25.20 0.33 24.19
N PRO A 31 -25.48 -0.84 23.55
CA PRO A 31 -24.96 -1.14 22.22
C PRO A 31 -25.47 -0.17 21.14
N SER A 32 -26.71 0.33 21.25
CA SER A 32 -27.26 1.33 20.32
C SER A 32 -26.48 2.64 20.37
N ILE A 33 -26.13 3.09 21.58
CA ILE A 33 -25.34 4.31 21.78
C ILE A 33 -23.95 4.13 21.17
N ILE A 34 -23.28 3.01 21.43
CA ILE A 34 -21.96 2.71 20.85
C ILE A 34 -22.04 2.65 19.32
N ALA A 35 -23.08 2.00 18.78
CA ALA A 35 -23.26 1.89 17.34
C ALA A 35 -23.57 3.24 16.69
N LEU A 36 -24.35 4.11 17.35
CA LEU A 36 -24.61 5.47 16.91
C LEU A 36 -23.34 6.31 16.90
N PHE A 37 -22.54 6.30 17.97
CA PHE A 37 -21.26 7.01 18.00
C PHE A 37 -20.29 6.49 16.93
N GLY A 38 -20.22 5.17 16.74
CA GLY A 38 -19.42 4.57 15.67
C GLY A 38 -19.90 5.02 14.28
N PHE A 39 -21.20 5.01 14.03
CA PHE A 39 -21.77 5.49 12.78
C PHE A 39 -21.44 6.97 12.53
N LEU A 40 -21.70 7.84 13.52
CA LEU A 40 -21.40 9.27 13.42
C LEU A 40 -19.90 9.53 13.19
N PHE A 41 -19.02 8.77 13.84
CA PHE A 41 -17.58 8.84 13.61
C PHE A 41 -17.23 8.52 12.15
N TYR A 42 -17.77 7.45 11.56
CA TYR A 42 -17.49 7.11 10.16
C TYR A 42 -18.13 8.06 9.15
N VAL A 43 -19.28 8.66 9.48
CA VAL A 43 -19.87 9.73 8.68
C VAL A 43 -18.96 10.96 8.68
N ALA A 44 -18.54 11.43 9.85
CA ALA A 44 -17.59 12.53 9.96
C ALA A 44 -16.29 12.22 9.22
N TYR A 45 -15.75 11.02 9.41
CA TYR A 45 -14.56 10.53 8.71
C TYR A 45 -14.72 10.61 7.19
N TYR A 46 -15.83 10.13 6.64
CA TYR A 46 -16.08 10.16 5.19
C TYR A 46 -16.06 11.59 4.62
N PHE A 47 -16.63 12.56 5.33
CA PHE A 47 -16.72 13.94 4.85
C PHE A 47 -15.49 14.81 5.14
N THR A 48 -14.66 14.45 6.13
CA THR A 48 -13.56 15.29 6.61
C THR A 48 -12.17 14.71 6.37
N MET A 49 -12.08 13.45 5.95
CA MET A 49 -10.80 12.81 5.66
C MET A 49 -10.12 13.54 4.49
N PRO A 50 -8.86 13.98 4.66
CA PRO A 50 -8.13 14.60 3.57
C PRO A 50 -7.78 13.56 2.51
N LEU A 51 -7.61 14.00 1.27
CA LEU A 51 -7.26 13.14 0.14
C LEU A 51 -5.98 12.35 0.46
N LYS A 52 -6.07 11.02 0.31
CA LYS A 52 -4.96 10.10 0.51
C LYS A 52 -4.46 9.60 -0.81
N GLU A 53 -3.17 9.80 -1.04
CA GLU A 53 -2.52 9.38 -2.28
C GLU A 53 -1.31 8.50 -1.93
N ASN A 54 -1.09 7.51 -2.79
CA ASN A 54 0.08 6.67 -2.75
C ASN A 54 0.82 6.89 -4.06
N ILE A 55 2.01 7.48 -3.98
CA ILE A 55 2.78 7.91 -5.14
C ILE A 55 4.18 7.31 -5.02
N PHE A 56 4.57 6.54 -6.03
CA PHE A 56 5.92 6.03 -6.18
C PHE A 56 6.63 6.90 -7.21
N ASN A 57 7.42 7.87 -6.76
CA ASN A 57 8.16 8.74 -7.66
C ASN A 57 9.57 8.17 -7.88
N ARG A 58 9.69 7.46 -9.01
CA ARG A 58 10.91 6.79 -9.46
C ARG A 58 12.07 7.76 -9.77
N GLU A 59 11.79 8.95 -10.31
CA GLU A 59 12.84 9.87 -10.75
C GLU A 59 13.57 10.50 -9.56
N ASP A 60 12.80 10.92 -8.56
CA ASP A 60 13.28 11.54 -7.33
C ASP A 60 13.63 10.51 -6.24
N GLY A 61 13.24 9.25 -6.41
CA GLY A 61 13.49 8.19 -5.44
C GLY A 61 12.70 8.33 -4.14
N ILE A 62 11.52 8.96 -4.19
CA ILE A 62 10.67 9.22 -3.03
C ILE A 62 9.35 8.44 -3.14
N ILE A 63 8.88 7.93 -2.01
CA ILE A 63 7.56 7.32 -1.88
C ILE A 63 6.70 8.21 -0.99
N THR A 64 5.50 8.49 -1.47
CA THR A 64 4.42 9.11 -0.70
C THR A 64 3.39 8.04 -0.38
N PHE A 65 3.02 7.90 0.88
CA PHE A 65 1.98 6.98 1.30
C PHE A 65 1.00 7.66 2.27
N SER A 66 -0.23 7.17 2.27
CA SER A 66 -1.32 7.76 3.05
C SER A 66 -1.05 7.80 4.55
N GLY A 67 -1.26 8.97 5.18
CA GLY A 67 -1.23 9.14 6.64
C GLY A 67 -2.39 8.43 7.34
N PHE A 68 -2.26 8.18 8.65
CA PHE A 68 -3.34 7.56 9.43
C PHE A 68 -4.52 8.53 9.61
N MET A 69 -5.73 8.13 9.25
CA MET A 69 -6.95 8.93 9.37
C MET A 69 -6.81 10.37 8.83
N TRP A 70 -6.82 11.40 9.70
CA TRP A 70 -6.72 12.81 9.31
C TRP A 70 -5.28 13.31 9.14
N TYR A 71 -4.26 12.52 9.46
CA TYR A 71 -2.87 12.92 9.27
C TYR A 71 -2.50 13.00 7.79
N GLU A 72 -1.79 14.04 7.37
CA GLU A 72 -1.34 14.23 5.98
C GLU A 72 -0.52 13.04 5.44
N ASN A 73 -0.39 12.98 4.12
CA ASN A 73 0.43 11.96 3.47
C ASN A 73 1.90 12.12 3.88
N ILE A 74 2.59 11.00 4.03
CA ILE A 74 3.99 10.96 4.43
C ILE A 74 4.82 10.71 3.18
N THR A 75 5.74 11.63 2.89
CA THR A 75 6.70 11.50 1.79
C THR A 75 8.09 11.28 2.36
N MET A 76 8.78 10.24 1.90
CA MET A 76 10.16 9.96 2.31
C MET A 76 10.97 9.25 1.22
N PRO A 77 12.31 9.42 1.21
CA PRO A 77 13.19 8.68 0.31
C PRO A 77 13.10 7.17 0.56
N ILE A 78 13.11 6.38 -0.52
CA ILE A 78 13.08 4.91 -0.46
C ILE A 78 14.17 4.32 0.46
N GLU A 79 15.35 4.92 0.47
CA GLU A 79 16.49 4.48 1.28
C GLU A 79 16.25 4.57 2.79
N LYS A 80 15.32 5.45 3.22
CA LYS A 80 14.97 5.63 4.63
C LYS A 80 13.78 4.78 5.06
N ILE A 81 13.13 4.10 4.12
CA ILE A 81 11.92 3.31 4.40
C ILE A 81 12.31 1.99 5.03
N ILE A 82 11.66 1.69 6.16
CA ILE A 82 11.78 0.39 6.81
C ILE A 82 10.59 -0.44 6.37
N PHE A 83 10.87 -1.43 5.50
CA PHE A 83 9.89 -2.44 5.13
C PHE A 83 9.85 -3.52 6.21
N THR A 84 8.65 -3.84 6.68
CA THR A 84 8.41 -4.98 7.56
C THR A 84 7.36 -5.89 6.99
N MET A 85 7.42 -7.15 7.43
CA MET A 85 6.44 -8.15 7.06
C MET A 85 5.40 -8.26 8.17
N SER A 86 4.12 -8.30 7.81
CA SER A 86 3.09 -8.68 8.78
C SER A 86 3.20 -10.18 9.07
N GLY A 87 3.36 -10.58 10.32
CA GLY A 87 3.16 -11.98 10.69
C GLY A 87 1.69 -12.38 10.50
N PRO A 88 1.38 -13.66 10.23
CA PRO A 88 0.00 -14.14 10.31
C PRO A 88 -0.52 -13.80 11.70
N GLY A 89 -1.71 -13.16 11.77
CA GLY A 89 -2.31 -12.69 13.02
C GLY A 89 -2.65 -13.79 14.03
N SER A 90 -2.32 -15.06 13.74
CA SER A 90 -2.36 -16.17 14.68
C SER A 90 -1.38 -17.28 14.26
N LEU A 91 -0.89 -18.06 15.23
CA LEU A 91 -0.05 -19.25 15.00
C LEU A 91 -0.71 -20.32 14.09
N GLN A 92 -2.01 -20.21 13.85
CA GLN A 92 -2.84 -21.17 13.10
C GLN A 92 -3.54 -20.53 11.89
N GLY A 93 -3.35 -19.23 11.66
CA GLY A 93 -4.01 -18.50 10.59
C GLY A 93 -3.13 -18.45 9.36
N GLY A 94 -3.55 -19.13 8.29
CA GLY A 94 -2.91 -19.07 6.96
C GLY A 94 -3.08 -17.70 6.27
N GLY A 95 -2.80 -16.60 6.96
CA GLY A 95 -2.76 -15.28 6.37
C GLY A 95 -1.47 -15.11 5.56
N ALA A 96 -1.60 -14.71 4.29
CA ALA A 96 -0.45 -14.36 3.47
C ALA A 96 0.34 -13.21 4.12
N PHE A 97 1.66 -13.34 4.11
CA PHE A 97 2.56 -12.29 4.57
C PHE A 97 2.37 -11.03 3.70
N ARG A 98 2.01 -9.91 4.34
CA ARG A 98 1.84 -8.61 3.66
C ARG A 98 3.06 -7.74 3.84
N LEU A 99 3.32 -6.92 2.82
CA LEU A 99 4.38 -5.92 2.89
C LEU A 99 3.85 -4.68 3.60
N LEU A 100 4.55 -4.28 4.66
CA LEU A 100 4.21 -3.12 5.46
C LEU A 100 5.36 -2.11 5.45
N ILE A 101 5.04 -0.83 5.50
CA ILE A 101 5.99 0.24 5.81
C ILE A 101 5.80 0.63 7.27
N GLU A 102 6.90 0.67 8.02
CA GLU A 102 6.90 1.30 9.34
C GLU A 102 6.78 2.79 9.16
N ARG A 103 5.71 3.36 9.72
CA ARG A 103 5.54 4.80 9.67
C ARG A 103 6.60 5.45 10.57
N PRO A 104 7.17 6.59 10.13
CA PRO A 104 8.08 7.36 10.97
C PRO A 104 7.34 8.04 12.14
N ASP A 105 6.00 8.09 12.10
CA ASP A 105 5.22 8.57 13.22
C ASP A 105 5.31 7.59 14.41
N LYS A 106 5.53 8.11 15.62
CA LYS A 106 5.61 7.30 16.85
C LYS A 106 4.27 6.68 17.27
N LEU A 107 3.28 6.68 16.37
CA LEU A 107 1.93 6.15 16.61
C LEU A 107 1.89 4.61 16.45
N TYR A 108 3.01 3.97 16.14
CA TYR A 108 3.14 2.51 15.97
C TYR A 108 2.14 1.92 14.96
N THR A 109 1.66 2.74 14.03
CA THR A 109 0.80 2.25 12.95
C THR A 109 1.67 1.85 11.76
N LYS A 110 1.32 0.75 11.11
CA LYS A 110 1.98 0.29 9.89
C LYS A 110 1.12 0.63 8.69
N TYR A 111 1.75 0.91 7.56
CA TYR A 111 1.05 1.14 6.30
C TYR A 111 1.16 -0.11 5.43
N ASP A 112 0.02 -0.64 4.96
CA ASP A 112 -0.01 -1.76 4.02
C ASP A 112 0.35 -1.25 2.62
N CYS A 113 1.51 -1.68 2.11
CA CYS A 113 2.00 -1.31 0.78
C CYS A 113 2.00 -2.51 -0.18
N SER A 114 1.18 -3.52 0.10
CA SER A 114 1.00 -4.65 -0.81
C SER A 114 0.40 -4.18 -2.13
N ILE A 115 0.96 -4.61 -3.26
CA ILE A 115 0.57 -4.17 -4.61
C ILE A 115 -0.08 -5.30 -5.42
N GLY A 116 -0.44 -6.41 -4.76
CA GLY A 116 -1.17 -7.51 -5.35
C GLY A 116 -0.31 -8.67 -5.86
N GLY A 117 0.98 -8.71 -5.49
CA GLY A 117 1.80 -9.91 -5.64
C GLY A 117 1.30 -11.07 -4.78
N GLU A 118 1.78 -12.28 -5.06
CA GLU A 118 1.37 -13.48 -4.32
C GLU A 118 1.88 -13.46 -2.87
N ASN A 119 2.97 -12.73 -2.61
CA ASN A 119 3.56 -12.55 -1.28
C ASN A 119 4.32 -11.23 -1.17
N CYS A 120 4.64 -10.85 0.08
CA CYS A 120 5.38 -9.62 0.39
C CYS A 120 6.75 -9.50 -0.28
N TYR A 121 7.43 -10.61 -0.63
CA TYR A 121 8.73 -10.56 -1.29
C TYR A 121 8.59 -10.16 -2.76
N GLN A 122 7.54 -10.63 -3.43
CA GLN A 122 7.23 -10.21 -4.80
C GLN A 122 6.87 -8.73 -4.83
N ASP A 123 6.01 -8.28 -3.91
CA ASP A 123 5.66 -6.86 -3.77
C ASP A 123 6.91 -6.00 -3.55
N LEU A 124 7.78 -6.40 -2.62
CA LEU A 124 9.00 -5.66 -2.32
C LEU A 124 9.96 -5.65 -3.52
N SER A 125 10.12 -6.79 -4.19
CA SER A 125 11.00 -6.91 -5.36
C SER A 125 10.53 -6.01 -6.50
N PHE A 126 9.22 -5.96 -6.73
CA PHE A 126 8.65 -5.07 -7.74
C PHE A 126 8.81 -3.61 -7.35
N ILE A 127 8.53 -3.22 -6.10
CA ILE A 127 8.69 -1.83 -5.64
C ILE A 127 10.15 -1.40 -5.79
N LEU A 128 11.11 -2.21 -5.34
CA LEU A 128 12.53 -1.88 -5.46
C LEU A 128 12.98 -1.84 -6.92
N TRP A 129 12.49 -2.73 -7.79
CA TRP A 129 12.79 -2.68 -9.22
C TRP A 129 12.21 -1.41 -9.86
N TYR A 130 10.94 -1.09 -9.58
CA TYR A 130 10.29 0.11 -10.10
C TYR A 130 10.97 1.40 -9.59
N MET A 131 11.36 1.46 -8.32
CA MET A 131 12.03 2.65 -7.75
C MET A 131 13.50 2.78 -8.20
N ASP A 132 14.12 1.71 -8.70
CA ASP A 132 15.46 1.75 -9.27
C ASP A 132 15.44 2.35 -10.69
N LYS A 133 15.64 3.67 -10.78
CA LYS A 133 15.68 4.39 -12.06
C LYS A 133 16.81 3.97 -13.00
N ASN A 134 17.80 3.23 -12.51
CA ASN A 134 18.92 2.76 -13.31
C ASN A 134 18.62 1.42 -14.01
N ARG A 135 17.59 0.70 -13.56
CA ARG A 135 17.11 -0.54 -14.19
C ARG A 135 16.05 -0.26 -15.26
N PRO A 136 15.82 -1.18 -16.20
CA PRO A 136 14.63 -1.12 -17.06
C PRO A 136 13.34 -1.14 -16.22
N LEU A 137 12.25 -0.62 -16.78
CA LEU A 137 10.93 -0.72 -16.15
C LEU A 137 10.53 -2.19 -15.93
N PRO A 138 9.85 -2.53 -14.82
CA PRO A 138 9.40 -3.90 -14.53
C PRO A 138 8.65 -4.52 -15.71
N SER A 139 8.71 -5.85 -15.83
CA SER A 139 7.99 -6.59 -16.88
C SER A 139 6.47 -6.41 -16.76
N GLY A 140 5.75 -6.54 -17.87
CA GLY A 140 4.30 -6.32 -17.97
C GLY A 140 3.96 -5.25 -19.00
N ASP A 141 2.68 -5.17 -19.35
CA ASP A 141 2.14 -4.27 -20.38
C ASP A 141 1.90 -2.84 -19.86
N ALA A 142 1.74 -2.68 -18.54
CA ALA A 142 1.47 -1.39 -17.90
C ALA A 142 2.49 -0.28 -18.22
N PHE A 143 3.71 -0.66 -18.60
CA PHE A 143 4.82 0.28 -18.84
C PHE A 143 5.27 0.37 -20.30
N ASP A 144 4.65 -0.37 -21.23
CA ASP A 144 5.16 -0.51 -22.60
C ASP A 144 5.30 0.82 -23.32
N ALA A 145 4.34 1.73 -23.13
CA ALA A 145 4.36 3.07 -23.71
C ALA A 145 5.57 3.93 -23.25
N TYR A 146 6.19 3.59 -22.12
CA TYR A 146 7.29 4.36 -21.51
C TYR A 146 8.65 3.69 -21.65
N ARG A 147 8.73 2.44 -22.12
CA ARG A 147 9.98 1.66 -22.16
C ARG A 147 11.04 2.30 -23.05
N GLU A 148 10.64 2.76 -24.23
CA GLU A 148 11.57 3.40 -25.18
C GLU A 148 12.14 4.70 -24.61
N GLN A 149 11.29 5.54 -24.02
CA GLN A 149 11.71 6.78 -23.38
C GLN A 149 12.64 6.52 -22.17
N ASP A 150 12.32 5.54 -21.33
CA ASP A 150 13.16 5.14 -20.19
C ASP A 150 14.52 4.59 -20.66
N PHE A 151 14.56 3.82 -21.76
CA PHE A 151 15.79 3.33 -22.36
C PHE A 151 16.67 4.47 -22.87
N GLU A 152 16.13 5.39 -23.67
CA GLU A 152 16.89 6.53 -24.21
C GLU A 152 17.39 7.46 -23.09
N ARG A 153 16.59 7.68 -22.04
CA ARG A 153 17.04 8.41 -20.84
C ARG A 153 18.24 7.73 -20.19
N ARG A 154 18.17 6.41 -19.94
CA ARG A 154 19.27 5.65 -19.31
C ARG A 154 20.50 5.57 -20.21
N LYS A 155 20.31 5.48 -21.53
CA LYS A 155 21.37 5.53 -22.53
C LYS A 155 22.12 6.85 -22.49
N ALA A 156 21.41 7.97 -22.40
CA ALA A 156 22.00 9.30 -22.24
C ALA A 156 22.79 9.44 -20.92
N ALA A 157 22.35 8.75 -19.86
CA ALA A 157 23.07 8.67 -18.58
C ALA A 157 24.22 7.63 -18.57
N GLY A 158 24.44 6.89 -19.66
CA GLY A 158 25.50 5.88 -19.77
C GLY A 158 25.21 4.56 -19.07
N PHE A 159 23.94 4.22 -18.85
CA PHE A 159 23.50 3.01 -18.13
C PHE A 159 24.19 2.81 -16.77
N PRO A 160 23.97 3.73 -15.81
CA PRO A 160 24.51 3.60 -14.47
C PRO A 160 24.09 2.28 -13.82
N LYS A 161 24.89 1.78 -12.87
CA LYS A 161 24.60 0.53 -12.17
C LYS A 161 23.30 0.63 -11.34
N PRO A 162 22.60 -0.49 -11.13
CA PRO A 162 21.43 -0.55 -10.26
C PRO A 162 21.69 0.03 -8.87
N LEU A 163 20.71 0.75 -8.30
CA LEU A 163 20.77 1.30 -6.95
C LEU A 163 20.62 0.21 -5.89
N PHE A 164 19.74 -0.76 -6.15
CA PHE A 164 19.53 -1.89 -5.25
C PHE A 164 20.24 -3.12 -5.81
N PRO A 165 20.69 -4.07 -4.97
CA PRO A 165 21.16 -5.37 -5.45
C PRO A 165 19.99 -6.21 -6.01
N SER A 166 20.30 -7.14 -6.92
CA SER A 166 19.35 -8.13 -7.47
C SER A 166 20.03 -9.46 -7.63
N HIS A 167 19.26 -10.55 -7.45
CA HIS A 167 19.70 -11.91 -7.78
C HIS A 167 19.09 -12.42 -9.10
N PHE A 168 18.15 -11.67 -9.68
CA PHE A 168 17.52 -11.98 -10.96
C PHE A 168 17.93 -10.96 -12.02
N ASP A 169 18.01 -11.43 -13.26
CA ASP A 169 18.29 -10.61 -14.43
C ASP A 169 17.13 -9.65 -14.71
N THR A 170 17.47 -8.43 -15.12
CA THR A 170 16.52 -7.40 -15.54
C THR A 170 16.73 -7.11 -17.02
N PRO A 171 16.11 -7.90 -17.92
CA PRO A 171 16.30 -7.72 -19.35
C PRO A 171 15.65 -6.43 -19.84
N GLU A 172 16.24 -5.83 -20.87
CA GLU A 172 15.60 -4.76 -21.65
C GLU A 172 14.42 -5.31 -22.47
N ALA A 173 13.62 -4.40 -23.06
CA ALA A 173 12.43 -4.78 -23.82
C ALA A 173 12.78 -5.60 -25.08
N THR A 174 13.93 -5.34 -25.69
CA THR A 174 14.42 -6.08 -26.85
C THR A 174 15.86 -6.60 -26.67
N PRO A 175 16.25 -7.69 -27.37
CA PRO A 175 17.62 -8.19 -27.34
C PRO A 175 18.67 -7.18 -27.82
N GLU A 176 18.32 -6.31 -28.76
CA GLU A 176 19.20 -5.27 -29.30
C GLU A 176 19.49 -4.20 -28.25
N GLN A 177 18.46 -3.74 -27.54
CA GLN A 177 18.60 -2.82 -26.40
C GLN A 177 19.48 -3.43 -25.31
N GLN A 178 19.30 -4.72 -25.03
CA GLN A 178 20.11 -5.43 -24.04
C GLN A 178 21.59 -5.51 -24.46
N ALA A 179 21.88 -5.73 -25.74
CA ALA A 179 23.24 -5.73 -26.28
C ALA A 179 23.87 -4.32 -26.23
N GLU A 180 23.10 -3.28 -26.55
CA GLU A 180 23.55 -1.90 -26.47
C GLU A 180 23.86 -1.48 -25.03
N ARG A 181 23.01 -1.86 -24.07
CA ARG A 181 23.26 -1.63 -22.64
C ARG A 181 24.59 -2.25 -22.21
N LYS A 182 24.82 -3.52 -22.55
CA LYS A 182 26.07 -4.23 -22.24
C LYS A 182 27.28 -3.55 -22.86
N ARG A 183 27.15 -3.03 -24.08
CA ARG A 183 28.23 -2.31 -24.78
C ARG A 183 28.60 -0.98 -24.11
N ILE A 184 27.61 -0.22 -23.64
CA ILE A 184 27.82 1.13 -23.07
C ILE A 184 28.08 1.07 -21.57
N GLY A 185 27.22 0.40 -20.81
CA GLY A 185 27.31 0.32 -19.34
C GLY A 185 28.31 -0.72 -18.85
N GLY A 186 28.64 -1.73 -19.67
CA GLY A 186 29.58 -2.79 -19.29
C GLY A 186 29.01 -3.84 -18.34
N TRP A 187 27.67 -3.94 -18.22
CA TRP A 187 26.96 -4.92 -17.38
C TRP A 187 25.58 -5.31 -17.94
#